data_AF-X1HJJ8-F1
#
_entry.id   AF-X1HJJ8-F1
#
_cell.length_a   1.000
_cell.length_b   1.000
_cell.length_c   1.000
_cell.angle_alpha   90.00
_cell.angle_beta   90.00
_cell.angle_gamma   90.00
#
_symmetry.space_group_name_H-M   'P 1'
#
loop_
_entity.id
_entity.type
_entity.pdbx_description
1 polymer ?
#
loop_
_entity_poly.entity_id
_entity_poly.type
_entity_poly.pdbx_seq_one_letter_code
_entity_poly.pdbx_strand_id
1 'polypeptide(L)' 'MFAIALAIPKHIIAQYHGAIADIPTGWHLCDGTNGTLDLQDKFIVCAG' A
#
# COMPACT_ATOMS: atom_id res chain seq x y z
N MET A 1 -18.11 -12.76 -2.86
CA MET A 1 -18.47 -12.49 -1.45
C MET A 1 -17.83 -11.17 -1.09
N PHE A 2 -18.61 -10.09 -1.03
CA PHE A 2 -18.10 -8.73 -0.82
C PHE A 2 -17.57 -8.61 0.61
N ALA A 3 -16.26 -8.42 0.76
CA ALA A 3 -15.70 -7.90 1.99
C ALA A 3 -16.25 -6.48 2.17
N ILE A 4 -16.74 -6.17 3.37
CA ILE A 4 -17.06 -4.80 3.79
C ILE A 4 -15.75 -4.03 3.65
N ALA A 5 -15.62 -3.22 2.59
CA ALA A 5 -14.55 -2.25 2.52
C ALA A 5 -14.83 -1.23 3.63
N LEU A 6 -14.21 -1.43 4.80
CA LEU A 6 -14.00 -0.33 5.73
C LEU A 6 -13.50 0.84 4.89
N ALA A 7 -14.09 2.03 5.05
CA ALA A 7 -13.65 3.21 4.33
C ALA A 7 -12.23 3.55 4.77
N ILE A 8 -11.23 2.98 4.09
CA ILE A 8 -9.82 3.26 4.30
C ILE A 8 -9.56 4.61 3.63
N PRO A 9 -9.12 5.64 4.37
CA PRO A 9 -8.72 6.90 3.79
C PRO A 9 -7.67 6.71 2.70
N LYS A 10 -7.73 7.55 1.66
CA LYS A 10 -6.67 7.60 0.65
C LYS A 10 -5.34 7.96 1.32
N HIS A 11 -4.24 7.46 0.76
CA HIS A 11 -2.86 7.68 1.23
C HIS A 11 -2.42 6.89 2.46
N ILE A 12 -3.18 5.87 2.89
CA ILE A 12 -2.69 4.89 3.87
C ILE A 12 -1.74 3.91 3.19
N ILE A 13 -0.66 3.56 3.90
CA ILE A 13 0.29 2.52 3.54
C ILE A 13 -0.12 1.24 4.27
N ALA A 14 -0.14 0.11 3.56
CA ALA A 14 -0.42 -1.20 4.13
C ALA A 14 0.63 -2.21 3.67
N GLN A 15 1.06 -3.09 4.58
CA GLN A 15 1.93 -4.21 4.23
C GLN A 15 1.12 -5.28 3.50
N TYR A 16 1.67 -5.78 2.40
CA TYR A 16 1.06 -6.78 1.55
C TYR A 16 2.03 -7.96 1.37
N HIS A 17 1.54 -9.18 1.55
CA HIS A 17 2.35 -10.40 1.49
C HIS A 17 2.18 -11.18 0.17
N GLY A 18 1.13 -10.89 -0.60
CA GLY A 18 0.82 -11.62 -1.84
C GLY A 18 1.76 -11.26 -2.99
N ALA A 19 1.52 -11.86 -4.16
CA ALA A 19 2.30 -11.54 -5.35
C ALA A 19 2.01 -10.12 -5.85
N ILE A 20 3.01 -9.43 -6.40
CA ILE A 20 2.85 -8.06 -6.94
C ILE A 20 1.74 -8.01 -8.01
N ALA A 21 1.56 -9.08 -8.79
CA ALA A 21 0.51 -9.19 -9.80
C ALA A 21 -0.91 -9.28 -9.21
N ASP A 22 -1.05 -9.65 -7.94
CA ASP A 22 -2.33 -9.83 -7.23
C ASP A 22 -2.69 -8.63 -6.33
N ILE A 23 -1.97 -7.51 -6.47
CA ILE A 23 -2.29 -6.28 -5.76
C ILE A 23 -3.73 -5.85 -6.12
N PRO A 24 -4.63 -5.64 -5.14
CA PRO A 24 -6.02 -5.33 -5.43
C PRO A 24 -6.19 -3.99 -6.16
N THR A 25 -7.19 -3.93 -7.05
CA THR A 25 -7.57 -2.68 -7.73
C THR A 25 -7.79 -1.54 -6.73
N GLY A 26 -7.23 -0.37 -7.01
CA GLY A 26 -7.28 0.80 -6.14
C GLY A 26 -6.10 0.94 -5.18
N TRP A 27 -5.20 -0.05 -5.16
CA TRP A 27 -3.91 0.02 -4.47
C TRP A 27 -2.77 0.12 -5.49
N HIS A 28 -1.66 0.73 -5.05
CA HIS A 28 -0.44 0.85 -5.83
C HIS A 28 0.74 0.41 -4.95
N LEU A 29 1.77 -0.15 -5.58
CA LEU A 29 3.03 -0.41 -4.91
C LEU A 29 3.68 0.92 -4.51
N CYS A 30 4.28 0.98 -3.33
CA CYS A 30 5.06 2.14 -2.89
C CYS A 30 6.48 2.07 -3.48
N ASP A 31 6.59 2.36 -4.77
CA ASP A 31 7.82 2.30 -5.57
C ASP A 31 8.27 3.67 -6.11
N GLY A 32 7.64 4.76 -5.66
CA GLY A 32 7.91 6.12 -6.13
C GLY A 32 7.17 6.48 -7.42
N THR A 33 6.46 5.56 -8.05
CA THR A 33 5.63 5.81 -9.23
C THR A 33 4.21 6.19 -8.85
N ASN A 34 3.44 6.76 -9.80
CA ASN A 34 2.03 7.11 -9.59
C ASN A 34 1.77 8.04 -8.38
N GLY A 35 2.78 8.84 -7.99
CA GLY A 35 2.71 9.72 -6.83
C GLY A 35 2.80 9.01 -5.47
N THR A 36 3.15 7.72 -5.46
CA THR A 36 3.45 6.98 -4.24
C THR A 36 4.84 7.34 -3.70
N LEU A 37 5.08 6.99 -2.45
CA LEU A 37 6.41 7.05 -1.84
C LEU A 37 7.23 5.84 -2.33
N ASP A 38 8.55 5.95 -2.40
CA ASP A 38 9.40 4.77 -2.60
C ASP A 38 9.79 4.17 -1.23
N LEU A 39 9.31 2.96 -0.94
CA LEU A 39 9.58 2.20 0.29
C LEU A 39 10.38 0.92 0.05
N GLN A 40 10.85 0.67 -1.17
CA GLN A 40 11.64 -0.52 -1.48
C GLN A 40 12.96 -0.51 -0.69
N ASP A 41 13.26 -1.65 -0.06
CA ASP A 41 14.45 -1.83 0.79
C ASP A 41 14.58 -0.80 1.93
N LYS A 42 13.46 -0.22 2.40
CA LYS A 42 13.42 0.72 3.52
C LYS A 42 12.73 0.13 4.73
N PHE A 43 13.24 0.48 5.92
CA PHE A 43 12.57 0.22 7.17
C PHE A 43 11.79 1.46 7.62
N ILE A 44 10.51 1.30 7.96
CA ILE A 44 9.65 2.40 8.38
C ILE A 44 9.93 2.69 9.86
N VAL A 45 10.21 3.96 10.18
CA VAL A 45 10.44 4.44 11.54
C VAL A 45 9.32 5.41 11.89
N CYS A 46 8.77 5.29 13.10
CA CYS A 46 7.76 6.22 13.60
C CYS A 46 8.33 7.64 13.76
N ALA A 47 7.46 8.63 13.67
CA ALA A 47 7.80 9.95 14.18
C ALA A 47 8.07 9.85 15.69
N GLY A 48 9.08 10.59 16.15
CA GLY A 48 9.68 10.50 17.49
C GLY A 48 8.71 10.46 18.66
#